data_AF-A0A7C6IYN7-F1
#
_entry.id   AF-A0A7C6IYN7-F1
#
_cell.length_a   1.000
_cell.length_b   1.000
_cell.length_c   1.000
_cell.angle_alpha   90.00
_cell.angle_beta   90.00
_cell.angle_gamma   90.00
#
_symmetry.space_group_name_H-M   'P 1'
#
loop_
_entity.id
_entity.type
_entity.pdbx_description
1 polymer ?
#
loop_
_entity_poly.entity_id
_entity_poly.type
_entity_poly.pdbx_seq_one_letter_code
_entity_poly.pdbx_strand_id
1 'polypeptide(L)'
;MDNNIEYILIAEPAVYIGIAAAITIVLVSFILINRAKKINNRLKQSNKQLIASNRELEEATETTTNSLKELTGRYDELLKTKESLKKLAYSDYLTELPNLTAFTEMLDNVMLTLRSEEIVAIMDIDIDNLKTINDSQGFSYGDELLIDITYRLKEVLDENDYLARIGGDEFAIMTQNLSSSADLEEKVQKIKKVFNYPFVLSTKEYFITVSIGIAFAPKDGKTSQALLKNADAAMYVAKSNGKNTYAYFEPSFIQRLTEKIEIQSALRKAIDRNEFELYYQPQVDLATKEIVGLEALIRWNHPTKGLVYPKDFIKYAEENGLIIPIGKWALLTACKELKILETEGYDNLHMSVNIYSRQFRDNNLIKLIHEVLEETGINPNKLDLEITESVAIDDLYNTIATIKELKELGVNFSLDQFGVGYTSIDYLRSIPVNYIKLDKTFIDTALENPINQEFIQNAINLALLLEIDVVAEGIETPEQEEFLMEANCHKAQGYLYSEPLPIHEAKRLLKG
;
A
#
# COMPACT_ATOMS: atom_id res chain seq x y z
N MET A 1 75.63 -13.05 -150.79
CA MET A 1 74.53 -12.51 -151.62
C MET A 1 73.27 -12.52 -150.78
N ASP A 2 72.82 -11.31 -150.47
CA ASP A 2 71.45 -10.82 -150.22
C ASP A 2 70.55 -11.34 -149.08
N ASN A 3 70.30 -10.39 -148.18
CA ASN A 3 69.04 -9.91 -147.59
C ASN A 3 68.38 -10.60 -146.37
N ASN A 4 68.49 -9.88 -145.24
CA ASN A 4 67.41 -9.28 -144.42
C ASN A 4 66.11 -10.06 -144.17
N ILE A 5 65.75 -10.21 -142.89
CA ILE A 5 64.67 -9.45 -142.20
C ILE A 5 64.63 -9.86 -140.71
N GLU A 6 64.65 -8.87 -139.82
CA GLU A 6 64.32 -8.96 -138.38
C GLU A 6 62.86 -9.38 -138.15
N TYR A 7 62.61 -10.23 -137.15
CA TYR A 7 61.30 -10.31 -136.49
C TYR A 7 61.45 -10.39 -134.97
N ILE A 8 61.03 -9.31 -134.32
CA ILE A 8 60.80 -9.14 -132.89
C ILE A 8 59.59 -10.00 -132.49
N LEU A 9 59.77 -11.00 -131.62
CA LEU A 9 58.66 -11.72 -131.00
C LEU A 9 58.18 -10.96 -129.76
N ILE A 10 57.06 -10.26 -129.95
CA ILE A 10 56.25 -9.58 -128.93
C ILE A 10 55.60 -10.65 -128.04
N ALA A 11 55.89 -10.65 -126.74
CA ALA A 11 55.11 -11.40 -125.76
C ALA A 11 53.71 -10.75 -125.63
N GLU A 12 52.64 -11.56 -125.61
CA GLU A 12 51.25 -11.08 -125.65
C GLU A 12 50.87 -10.18 -124.45
N PRO A 13 50.06 -9.12 -124.67
CA PRO A 13 49.56 -8.22 -123.60
C PRO A 13 48.89 -8.94 -122.41
N ALA A 14 48.35 -10.14 -122.63
CA ALA A 14 47.67 -10.95 -121.63
C ALA A 14 48.59 -11.39 -120.47
N VAL A 15 49.89 -11.62 -120.73
CA VAL A 15 50.85 -12.09 -119.71
C VAL A 15 51.18 -11.00 -118.70
N TYR A 16 51.41 -9.76 -119.17
CA TYR A 16 51.68 -8.62 -118.29
C TYR A 16 50.47 -8.22 -117.43
N ILE A 17 49.26 -8.34 -117.98
CA ILE A 17 48.00 -8.12 -117.24
C ILE A 17 47.84 -9.18 -116.14
N GLY A 18 48.15 -10.45 -116.43
CA GLY A 18 48.11 -11.53 -115.43
C GLY A 18 49.08 -11.33 -114.27
N ILE A 19 50.32 -10.88 -114.57
CA ILE A 19 51.33 -10.61 -113.54
C ILE A 19 50.94 -9.39 -112.69
N ALA A 20 50.44 -8.31 -113.30
CA ALA A 20 49.97 -7.12 -112.57
C ALA A 20 48.75 -7.42 -111.68
N ALA A 21 47.83 -8.27 -112.15
CA ALA A 21 46.70 -8.76 -111.36
C ALA A 21 47.16 -9.62 -110.17
N ALA A 22 48.15 -10.49 -110.36
CA ALA A 22 48.72 -11.30 -109.28
C ALA A 22 49.41 -10.42 -108.22
N ILE A 23 50.19 -9.41 -108.63
CA ILE A 23 50.87 -8.49 -107.71
C ILE A 23 49.86 -7.65 -106.92
N THR A 24 48.80 -7.15 -107.57
CA THR A 24 47.74 -6.40 -106.88
C THR A 24 46.95 -7.26 -105.90
N ILE A 25 46.63 -8.51 -106.25
CA ILE A 25 46.01 -9.47 -105.32
C ILE A 25 46.89 -9.73 -104.10
N VAL A 26 48.21 -9.91 -104.29
CA VAL A 26 49.16 -10.11 -103.20
C VAL A 26 49.26 -8.86 -102.30
N LEU A 27 49.34 -7.66 -102.87
CA LEU A 27 49.38 -6.39 -102.13
C LEU A 27 48.09 -6.15 -101.33
N VAL A 28 46.93 -6.36 -101.95
CA VAL A 28 45.62 -6.24 -101.27
C VAL A 28 45.50 -7.26 -100.15
N SER A 29 45.90 -8.52 -100.40
CA SER A 29 45.91 -9.57 -99.38
C SER A 29 46.83 -9.21 -98.21
N PHE A 30 48.01 -8.66 -98.48
CA PHE A 30 48.95 -8.21 -97.45
C PHE A 30 48.38 -7.07 -96.60
N ILE A 31 47.70 -6.09 -97.21
CA ILE A 31 47.03 -4.98 -96.50
C ILE A 31 45.89 -5.51 -95.64
N LEU A 32 45.05 -6.40 -96.18
CA LEU A 32 43.93 -7.01 -95.44
C LEU A 32 44.43 -7.84 -94.25
N ILE A 33 45.48 -8.64 -94.43
CA ILE A 33 46.11 -9.43 -93.36
C ILE A 33 46.67 -8.52 -92.27
N ASN A 34 47.37 -7.43 -92.64
CA ASN A 34 47.90 -6.49 -91.65
C ASN A 34 46.81 -5.71 -90.91
N ARG A 35 45.72 -5.31 -91.60
CA ARG A 35 44.54 -4.71 -90.95
C ARG A 35 43.87 -5.69 -89.98
N ALA A 36 43.64 -6.93 -90.41
CA ALA A 36 43.09 -7.99 -89.58
C ALA A 36 43.97 -8.25 -88.35
N LYS A 37 45.29 -8.30 -88.51
CA LYS A 37 46.26 -8.45 -87.41
C LYS A 37 46.20 -7.29 -86.42
N LYS A 38 46.12 -6.04 -86.92
CA LYS A 38 45.99 -4.84 -86.08
C LYS A 38 44.67 -4.82 -85.30
N ILE A 39 43.56 -5.19 -85.94
CA ILE A 39 42.24 -5.32 -85.31
C ILE A 39 42.27 -6.43 -84.24
N ASN A 40 42.84 -7.59 -84.56
CA ASN A 40 42.98 -8.71 -83.62
C ASN A 40 43.83 -8.32 -82.39
N ASN A 41 44.92 -7.57 -82.59
CA ASN A 41 45.73 -7.07 -81.48
C ASN A 41 44.96 -6.07 -80.59
N ARG A 42 44.17 -5.16 -81.18
CA ARG A 42 43.30 -4.24 -80.42
C ARG A 42 42.20 -4.98 -79.66
N LEU A 43 41.57 -5.97 -80.29
CA LEU A 43 40.57 -6.84 -79.66
C LEU A 43 41.18 -7.61 -78.49
N LYS A 44 42.38 -8.17 -78.65
CA LYS A 44 43.11 -8.84 -77.55
C LYS A 44 43.41 -7.88 -76.39
N GLN A 45 43.80 -6.65 -76.68
CA GLN A 45 44.07 -5.66 -75.65
C GLN A 45 42.78 -5.23 -74.93
N SER A 46 41.70 -4.97 -75.66
CA SER A 46 40.38 -4.65 -75.11
C SER A 46 39.83 -5.79 -74.25
N ASN A 47 39.92 -7.04 -74.73
CA ASN A 47 39.51 -8.22 -73.96
C ASN A 47 40.32 -8.38 -72.66
N LYS A 48 41.64 -8.11 -72.70
CA LYS A 48 42.46 -8.12 -71.47
C LYS A 48 42.00 -7.05 -70.47
N GLN A 49 41.66 -5.85 -70.95
CA GLN A 49 41.16 -4.77 -70.09
C GLN A 49 39.77 -5.10 -69.51
N LEU A 50 38.86 -5.68 -70.31
CA LEU A 50 37.55 -6.13 -69.85
C LEU A 50 37.67 -7.22 -68.78
N ILE A 51 38.57 -8.19 -68.96
CA ILE A 51 38.80 -9.24 -67.96
C ILE A 51 39.32 -8.64 -66.65
N ALA A 52 40.25 -7.67 -66.72
CA ALA A 52 40.75 -6.99 -65.53
C ALA A 52 39.63 -6.19 -64.82
N SER A 53 38.85 -5.41 -65.57
CA SER A 53 37.75 -4.62 -65.03
C SER A 53 36.63 -5.47 -64.43
N ASN A 54 36.28 -6.61 -65.06
CA ASN A 54 35.30 -7.54 -64.51
C ASN A 54 35.78 -8.16 -63.19
N ARG A 55 37.07 -8.49 -63.10
CA ARG A 55 37.66 -9.02 -61.86
C ARG A 55 37.63 -7.99 -60.74
N GLU A 56 37.99 -6.73 -61.01
CA GLU A 56 37.89 -5.64 -60.03
C GLU A 56 36.44 -5.42 -59.59
N LEU A 57 35.47 -5.52 -60.52
CA LEU A 57 34.05 -5.43 -60.20
C LEU A 57 33.60 -6.59 -59.31
N GLU A 58 34.01 -7.82 -59.63
CA GLU A 58 33.72 -9.02 -58.82
C GLU A 58 34.25 -8.84 -57.38
N GLU A 59 35.52 -8.45 -57.23
CA GLU A 59 36.14 -8.20 -55.92
C GLU A 59 35.42 -7.07 -55.14
N ALA A 60 35.02 -5.99 -55.83
CA ALA A 60 34.25 -4.90 -55.22
C ALA A 60 32.83 -5.34 -54.82
N THR A 61 32.16 -6.14 -55.64
CA THR A 61 30.82 -6.68 -55.32
C THR A 61 30.86 -7.65 -54.16
N GLU A 62 31.88 -8.51 -54.08
CA GLU A 62 32.10 -9.41 -52.96
C GLU A 62 32.36 -8.64 -51.66
N THR A 63 33.22 -7.63 -51.72
CA THR A 63 33.51 -6.75 -50.57
C THR A 63 32.26 -6.01 -50.09
N THR A 64 31.47 -5.47 -51.02
CA THR A 64 30.22 -4.77 -50.70
C THR A 64 29.19 -5.73 -50.11
N THR A 65 29.08 -6.95 -50.65
CA THR A 65 28.15 -7.98 -50.14
C THR A 65 28.52 -8.41 -48.72
N ASN A 66 29.81 -8.62 -48.45
CA ASN A 66 30.31 -8.93 -47.11
C ASN A 66 30.05 -7.79 -46.13
N SER A 67 30.30 -6.54 -46.53
CA SER A 67 30.01 -5.36 -45.71
C SER A 67 28.52 -5.20 -45.42
N LEU A 68 27.66 -5.48 -46.40
CA LEU A 68 26.20 -5.42 -46.23
C LEU A 68 25.70 -6.50 -45.28
N LYS A 69 26.26 -7.71 -45.36
CA LYS A 69 25.96 -8.81 -44.43
C LYS A 69 26.38 -8.48 -43.00
N GLU A 70 27.55 -7.85 -42.82
CA GLU A 70 27.99 -7.39 -41.50
C GLU A 70 27.07 -6.29 -40.94
N LEU A 71 26.70 -5.32 -41.77
CA LEU A 71 25.81 -4.23 -41.38
C LEU A 71 24.42 -4.75 -40.97
N THR A 72 23.86 -5.70 -41.72
CA THR A 72 22.58 -6.34 -41.35
C THR A 72 22.69 -7.07 -40.02
N GLY A 73 23.79 -7.79 -39.78
CA GLY A 73 24.02 -8.45 -38.48
C GLY A 73 24.09 -7.48 -37.31
N ARG A 74 24.81 -6.36 -37.47
CA ARG A 74 24.87 -5.30 -36.45
C ARG A 74 23.53 -4.62 -36.21
N TYR A 75 22.73 -4.43 -37.26
CA TYR A 75 21.39 -3.86 -37.15
C TYR A 75 20.45 -4.76 -36.35
N ASP A 76 20.48 -6.07 -36.61
CA ASP A 76 19.68 -7.06 -35.86
C ASP A 76 20.09 -7.12 -34.38
N GLU A 77 21.39 -7.06 -34.09
CA GLU A 77 21.91 -7.02 -32.71
C GLU A 77 21.49 -5.72 -31.98
N LEU A 78 21.52 -4.59 -32.67
CA LEU A 78 21.06 -3.31 -32.15
C LEU A 78 19.55 -3.34 -31.84
N LEU A 79 18.74 -3.95 -32.72
CA LEU A 79 17.30 -4.11 -32.50
C LEU A 79 17.02 -4.96 -31.26
N LYS A 80 17.67 -6.12 -31.13
CA LYS A 80 17.53 -7.01 -29.95
C LYS A 80 17.94 -6.31 -28.66
N THR A 81 19.05 -5.56 -28.69
CA THR A 81 19.54 -4.80 -27.54
C THR A 81 18.52 -3.71 -27.16
N LYS A 82 17.97 -2.99 -28.14
CA LYS A 82 16.95 -1.96 -27.92
C LYS A 82 15.67 -2.55 -27.33
N GLU A 83 15.20 -3.69 -27.82
CA GLU A 83 14.04 -4.39 -27.28
C GLU A 83 14.28 -4.84 -25.84
N SER A 84 15.44 -5.42 -25.54
CA SER A 84 15.81 -5.83 -24.18
C SER A 84 15.88 -4.63 -23.23
N LEU A 85 16.47 -3.51 -23.67
CA LEU A 85 16.52 -2.28 -22.88
C LEU A 85 15.12 -1.72 -22.63
N LYS A 86 14.23 -1.76 -23.63
CA LYS A 86 12.84 -1.35 -23.47
C LYS A 86 12.11 -2.25 -22.47
N LYS A 87 12.28 -3.57 -22.54
CA LYS A 87 11.67 -4.50 -21.57
C LYS A 87 12.16 -4.20 -20.15
N LEU A 88 13.46 -3.94 -19.95
CA LEU A 88 14.02 -3.60 -18.63
C LEU A 88 13.52 -2.26 -18.09
N ALA A 89 13.29 -1.27 -18.96
CA ALA A 89 12.86 0.06 -18.53
C ALA A 89 11.34 0.14 -18.25
N TYR A 90 10.53 -0.70 -18.89
CA TYR A 90 9.06 -0.58 -18.90
C TYR A 90 8.31 -1.79 -18.32
N SER A 91 9.01 -2.85 -17.92
CA SER A 91 8.37 -4.04 -17.35
C SER A 91 8.88 -4.35 -15.95
N ASP A 92 8.00 -4.83 -15.09
CA ASP A 92 8.34 -5.45 -13.82
C ASP A 92 9.02 -6.80 -14.07
N TYR A 93 10.14 -7.06 -13.40
CA TYR A 93 10.98 -8.23 -13.67
C TYR A 93 10.34 -9.55 -13.19
N LEU A 94 9.45 -9.49 -12.20
CA LEU A 94 8.84 -10.65 -11.58
C LEU A 94 7.56 -11.06 -12.30
N THR A 95 6.64 -10.11 -12.50
CA THR A 95 5.31 -10.37 -13.05
C THR A 95 5.24 -10.21 -14.57
N GLU A 96 6.30 -9.67 -15.18
CA GLU A 96 6.36 -9.24 -16.58
C GLU A 96 5.27 -8.23 -16.98
N LEU A 97 4.55 -7.66 -16.01
CA LEU A 97 3.60 -6.57 -16.24
C LEU A 97 4.33 -5.28 -16.60
N PRO A 98 3.65 -4.33 -17.25
CA PRO A 98 4.09 -2.93 -17.24
C PRO A 98 4.44 -2.45 -15.82
N ASN A 99 5.52 -1.70 -15.70
CA ASN A 99 5.91 -1.08 -14.42
C ASN A 99 5.28 0.31 -14.26
N LEU A 100 5.58 0.99 -13.14
CA LEU A 100 5.11 2.35 -12.89
C LEU A 100 5.42 3.33 -14.02
N THR A 101 6.63 3.29 -14.60
CA THR A 101 7.01 4.16 -15.72
C THR A 101 6.12 3.93 -16.95
N ALA A 102 5.87 2.68 -17.30
CA ALA A 102 4.97 2.32 -18.40
C ALA A 102 3.52 2.76 -18.14
N PHE A 103 3.03 2.56 -16.92
CA PHE A 103 1.69 2.98 -16.52
C PHE A 103 1.52 4.49 -16.58
N THR A 104 2.48 5.26 -16.05
CA THR A 104 2.46 6.72 -16.10
C THR A 104 2.47 7.25 -17.53
N GLU A 105 3.35 6.73 -18.39
CA GLU A 105 3.39 7.14 -19.81
C GLU A 105 2.10 6.79 -20.54
N MET A 106 1.54 5.61 -20.31
CA MET A 106 0.27 5.21 -20.90
C MET A 106 -0.87 6.11 -20.45
N LEU A 107 -0.95 6.43 -19.15
CA LEU A 107 -1.95 7.32 -18.59
C LEU A 107 -1.81 8.74 -19.15
N ASP A 108 -0.59 9.29 -19.24
CA ASP A 108 -0.36 10.60 -19.85
C ASP A 108 -0.81 10.64 -21.32
N ASN A 109 -0.53 9.60 -22.09
CA ASN A 109 -0.98 9.48 -23.48
C ASN A 109 -2.51 9.46 -23.60
N VAL A 110 -3.19 8.68 -22.76
CA VAL A 110 -4.65 8.62 -22.71
C VAL A 110 -5.23 9.99 -22.35
N MET A 111 -4.67 10.65 -21.34
CA MET A 111 -5.09 11.97 -20.87
C MET A 111 -4.96 13.05 -21.95
N LEU A 112 -3.96 12.98 -22.82
CA LEU A 112 -3.79 13.91 -23.95
C LEU A 112 -4.89 13.76 -25.01
N THR A 113 -5.47 12.56 -25.14
CA THR A 113 -6.50 12.25 -26.13
C THR A 113 -7.92 12.26 -25.58
N LEU A 114 -8.06 12.42 -24.25
CA LEU A 114 -9.32 12.29 -23.54
C LEU A 114 -10.31 13.40 -23.93
N ARG A 115 -11.53 13.00 -24.32
CA ARG A 115 -12.62 13.95 -24.62
C ARG A 115 -13.36 14.35 -23.35
N SER A 116 -14.05 15.50 -23.39
CA SER A 116 -14.75 16.05 -22.22
C SER A 116 -15.83 15.14 -21.60
N GLU A 117 -16.39 14.21 -22.37
CA GLU A 117 -17.42 13.27 -21.93
C GLU A 117 -16.85 11.89 -21.54
N GLU A 118 -15.57 11.64 -21.79
CA GLU A 118 -14.92 10.37 -21.48
C GLU A 118 -14.36 10.39 -20.05
N ILE A 119 -14.51 9.26 -19.38
CA ILE A 119 -14.02 9.05 -18.01
C ILE A 119 -13.05 7.88 -18.04
N VAL A 120 -11.91 8.07 -17.37
CA VAL A 120 -10.92 7.01 -17.12
C VAL A 120 -10.88 6.74 -15.64
N ALA A 121 -11.05 5.49 -15.24
CA ALA A 121 -10.86 5.07 -13.85
C ALA A 121 -9.44 4.55 -13.65
N ILE A 122 -8.81 4.98 -12.56
CA ILE A 122 -7.53 4.50 -12.08
C ILE A 122 -7.83 3.77 -10.77
N MET A 123 -7.53 2.48 -10.72
CA MET A 123 -7.64 1.64 -9.53
C MET A 123 -6.23 1.32 -9.04
N ASP A 124 -5.92 1.72 -7.83
CA ASP A 124 -4.71 1.33 -7.11
C ASP A 124 -5.05 0.20 -6.13
N ILE A 125 -4.38 -0.93 -6.25
CA ILE A 125 -4.72 -2.19 -5.59
C ILE A 125 -3.53 -2.65 -4.78
N ASP A 126 -3.69 -2.71 -3.46
CA ASP A 126 -2.68 -3.22 -2.55
C ASP A 126 -3.09 -4.58 -1.95
N ILE A 127 -2.13 -5.50 -1.90
CA ILE A 127 -2.31 -6.81 -1.27
C ILE A 127 -2.17 -6.70 0.25
N ASP A 128 -3.28 -6.93 0.94
CA ASP A 128 -3.32 -6.85 2.39
C ASP A 128 -2.40 -7.91 3.04
N ASN A 129 -1.53 -7.45 3.94
CA ASN A 129 -0.66 -8.30 4.77
C ASN A 129 0.36 -9.16 3.99
N LEU A 130 0.75 -8.78 2.76
CA LEU A 130 1.82 -9.51 2.03
C LEU A 130 3.11 -9.63 2.85
N LYS A 131 3.45 -8.57 3.59
CA LYS A 131 4.60 -8.56 4.50
C LYS A 131 4.54 -9.70 5.54
N THR A 132 3.38 -10.00 6.10
CA THR A 132 3.22 -11.08 7.08
C THR A 132 3.52 -12.45 6.45
N ILE A 133 3.16 -12.64 5.19
CA ILE A 133 3.50 -13.86 4.43
C ILE A 133 5.01 -13.94 4.22
N ASN A 134 5.63 -12.85 3.78
CA ASN A 134 7.08 -12.78 3.58
C ASN A 134 7.87 -13.01 4.87
N ASP A 135 7.44 -12.39 5.99
CA ASP A 135 8.11 -12.51 7.28
C ASP A 135 7.96 -13.93 7.88
N SER A 136 6.86 -14.64 7.56
CA SER A 136 6.58 -15.97 8.11
C SER A 136 7.06 -17.14 7.24
N GLN A 137 7.01 -17.02 5.91
CA GLN A 137 7.34 -18.10 4.96
C GLN A 137 8.56 -17.80 4.10
N GLY A 138 9.00 -16.55 4.03
CA GLY A 138 10.10 -16.08 3.19
C GLY A 138 9.63 -15.44 1.88
N PHE A 139 10.50 -14.62 1.29
CA PHE A 139 10.21 -13.80 0.12
C PHE A 139 9.77 -14.59 -1.13
N SER A 140 10.24 -15.83 -1.31
CA SER A 140 9.86 -16.65 -2.46
C SER A 140 8.35 -16.96 -2.52
N TYR A 141 7.68 -17.02 -1.36
CA TYR A 141 6.24 -17.23 -1.30
C TYR A 141 5.47 -15.98 -1.72
N GLY A 142 5.94 -14.79 -1.32
CA GLY A 142 5.39 -13.54 -1.80
C GLY A 142 5.55 -13.40 -3.31
N ASP A 143 6.69 -13.81 -3.86
CA ASP A 143 6.93 -13.79 -5.29
C ASP A 143 5.99 -14.72 -6.06
N GLU A 144 5.80 -15.96 -5.61
CA GLU A 144 4.85 -16.92 -6.19
C GLU A 144 3.41 -16.38 -6.14
N LEU A 145 3.04 -15.75 -5.02
CA LEU A 145 1.74 -15.14 -4.83
C LEU A 145 1.49 -13.98 -5.81
N LEU A 146 2.46 -13.08 -5.97
CA LEU A 146 2.38 -11.96 -6.90
C LEU A 146 2.23 -12.42 -8.36
N ILE A 147 2.88 -13.53 -8.72
CA ILE A 147 2.75 -14.16 -10.04
C ILE A 147 1.34 -14.73 -10.22
N ASP A 148 0.80 -15.51 -9.26
CA ASP A 148 -0.56 -16.06 -9.36
C ASP A 148 -1.63 -14.94 -9.44
N ILE A 149 -1.50 -13.91 -8.60
CA ILE A 149 -2.38 -12.72 -8.65
C ILE A 149 -2.35 -12.08 -10.04
N THR A 150 -1.16 -11.94 -10.64
CA THR A 150 -1.02 -11.39 -11.99
C THR A 150 -1.81 -12.19 -13.02
N TYR A 151 -1.75 -13.53 -12.96
CA TYR A 151 -2.51 -14.39 -13.86
C TYR A 151 -4.02 -14.25 -13.66
N ARG A 152 -4.50 -14.32 -12.41
CA ARG A 152 -5.93 -14.23 -12.12
C ARG A 152 -6.52 -12.86 -12.43
N LEU A 153 -5.77 -11.78 -12.21
CA LEU A 153 -6.20 -10.43 -12.60
C LEU A 153 -6.34 -10.32 -14.12
N LYS A 154 -5.38 -10.85 -14.90
CA LYS A 154 -5.47 -10.86 -16.37
C LYS A 154 -6.72 -11.60 -16.89
N GLU A 155 -7.21 -12.61 -16.18
CA GLU A 155 -8.40 -13.37 -16.60
C GLU A 155 -9.72 -12.62 -16.41
N VAL A 156 -9.78 -11.64 -15.50
CA VAL A 156 -11.01 -10.89 -15.19
C VAL A 156 -11.06 -9.50 -15.82
N LEU A 157 -9.97 -9.07 -16.47
CA LEU A 157 -9.87 -7.76 -17.11
C LEU A 157 -10.25 -7.82 -18.59
N ASP A 158 -10.83 -6.71 -19.06
CA ASP A 158 -11.29 -6.55 -20.43
C ASP A 158 -10.15 -6.00 -21.32
N GLU A 159 -10.31 -6.06 -22.65
CA GLU A 159 -9.31 -5.55 -23.61
C GLU A 159 -9.00 -4.04 -23.44
N ASN A 160 -9.92 -3.28 -22.85
CA ASN A 160 -9.77 -1.84 -22.60
C ASN A 160 -9.03 -1.52 -21.29
N ASP A 161 -8.66 -2.54 -20.51
CA ASP A 161 -7.94 -2.38 -19.25
C ASP A 161 -6.43 -2.43 -19.47
N TYR A 162 -5.72 -1.60 -18.70
CA TYR A 162 -4.27 -1.60 -18.65
C TYR A 162 -3.82 -1.94 -17.23
N LEU A 163 -3.36 -3.18 -17.04
CA LEU A 163 -2.83 -3.69 -15.78
C LEU A 163 -1.32 -3.46 -15.70
N ALA A 164 -0.86 -2.94 -14.57
CA ALA A 164 0.56 -2.76 -14.24
C ALA A 164 0.84 -3.19 -12.80
N ARG A 165 2.10 -3.53 -12.51
CA ARG A 165 2.60 -3.64 -11.14
C ARG A 165 3.46 -2.40 -10.86
N ILE A 166 3.03 -1.58 -9.90
CA ILE A 166 3.65 -0.26 -9.66
C ILE A 166 4.76 -0.32 -8.60
N GLY A 167 4.77 -1.35 -7.74
CA GLY A 167 5.87 -1.65 -6.82
C GLY A 167 5.41 -2.55 -5.67
N GLY A 168 6.32 -3.29 -5.03
CA GLY A 168 5.99 -4.07 -3.82
C GLY A 168 4.79 -5.01 -4.00
N ASP A 169 3.76 -4.78 -3.18
CA ASP A 169 2.42 -5.39 -3.13
C ASP A 169 1.37 -4.69 -4.00
N GLU A 170 1.74 -3.64 -4.74
CA GLU A 170 0.80 -2.74 -5.41
C GLU A 170 0.67 -3.00 -6.93
N PHE A 171 -0.58 -3.08 -7.38
CA PHE A 171 -1.00 -3.17 -8.77
C PHE A 171 -1.84 -1.95 -9.13
N ALA A 172 -1.72 -1.48 -10.37
CA ALA A 172 -2.57 -0.42 -10.90
C ALA A 172 -3.34 -0.90 -12.12
N ILE A 173 -4.60 -0.52 -12.20
CA ILE A 173 -5.47 -0.80 -13.35
C ILE A 173 -6.04 0.51 -13.85
N MET A 174 -5.85 0.77 -15.15
CA MET A 174 -6.50 1.87 -15.85
C MET A 174 -7.60 1.31 -16.74
N THR A 175 -8.84 1.76 -16.54
CA THR A 175 -10.00 1.35 -17.34
C THR A 175 -10.54 2.54 -18.12
N GLN A 176 -10.61 2.38 -19.44
CA GLN A 176 -11.17 3.36 -20.37
C GLN A 176 -12.58 2.96 -20.83
N ASN A 177 -13.30 3.88 -21.48
CA ASN A 177 -14.60 3.64 -22.11
C ASN A 177 -15.70 3.17 -21.13
N LEU A 178 -15.71 3.70 -19.91
CA LEU A 178 -16.78 3.46 -18.94
C LEU A 178 -18.08 4.12 -19.42
N SER A 179 -19.15 3.33 -19.59
CA SER A 179 -20.45 3.84 -20.00
C SER A 179 -21.30 4.30 -18.81
N SER A 180 -21.03 3.74 -17.63
CA SER A 180 -21.70 4.10 -16.37
C SER A 180 -20.82 3.84 -15.14
N SER A 181 -21.21 4.41 -14.00
CA SER A 181 -20.60 4.04 -12.70
C SER A 181 -20.89 2.59 -12.29
N ALA A 182 -21.98 2.00 -12.79
CA ALA A 182 -22.32 0.60 -12.53
C ALA A 182 -21.33 -0.36 -13.21
N ASP A 183 -20.79 0.01 -14.38
CA ASP A 183 -19.81 -0.81 -15.11
C ASP A 183 -18.51 -0.94 -14.30
N LEU A 184 -18.07 0.16 -13.70
CA LEU A 184 -16.89 0.16 -12.85
C LEU A 184 -17.13 -0.62 -11.56
N GLU A 185 -18.30 -0.45 -10.94
CA GLU A 185 -18.65 -1.20 -9.73
C GLU A 185 -18.65 -2.71 -10.00
N GLU A 186 -19.24 -3.16 -11.11
CA GLU A 186 -19.18 -4.57 -11.53
C GLU A 186 -17.74 -5.06 -11.71
N LYS A 187 -16.87 -4.22 -12.29
CA LYS A 187 -15.44 -4.52 -12.48
C LYS A 187 -14.70 -4.64 -11.16
N VAL A 188 -14.91 -3.72 -10.23
CA VAL A 188 -14.34 -3.78 -8.87
C VAL A 188 -14.77 -5.06 -8.17
N GLN A 189 -16.05 -5.45 -8.29
CA GLN A 189 -16.52 -6.71 -7.72
C GLN A 189 -15.90 -7.94 -8.40
N LYS A 190 -15.67 -7.92 -9.72
CA LYS A 190 -14.95 -9.00 -10.44
C LYS A 190 -13.51 -9.12 -9.94
N ILE A 191 -12.80 -8.00 -9.80
CA ILE A 191 -11.44 -7.95 -9.25
C ILE A 191 -11.43 -8.52 -7.83
N LYS A 192 -12.32 -8.06 -6.94
CA LYS A 192 -12.38 -8.58 -5.56
C LYS A 192 -12.66 -10.08 -5.51
N LYS A 193 -13.52 -10.60 -6.39
CA LYS A 193 -13.84 -12.04 -6.45
C LYS A 193 -12.63 -12.92 -6.76
N VAL A 194 -11.60 -12.41 -7.42
CA VAL A 194 -10.32 -13.13 -7.62
C VAL A 194 -9.73 -13.58 -6.29
N PHE A 195 -9.82 -12.72 -5.28
CA PHE A 195 -9.23 -12.92 -3.97
C PHE A 195 -10.11 -13.74 -3.01
N ASN A 196 -11.35 -14.06 -3.40
CA ASN A 196 -12.21 -14.95 -2.62
C ASN A 196 -11.78 -16.42 -2.71
N TYR A 197 -10.99 -16.78 -3.74
CA TYR A 197 -10.46 -18.12 -3.92
C TYR A 197 -9.04 -18.23 -3.34
N PRO A 198 -8.71 -19.33 -2.63
CA PRO A 198 -7.40 -19.47 -2.03
C PRO A 198 -6.27 -19.47 -3.06
N PHE A 199 -5.12 -18.96 -2.66
CA PHE A 199 -3.85 -19.03 -3.40
C PHE A 199 -3.08 -20.23 -2.89
N VAL A 200 -2.73 -21.17 -3.78
CA VAL A 200 -2.03 -22.39 -3.40
C VAL A 200 -0.53 -22.17 -3.59
N LEU A 201 0.18 -21.92 -2.50
CA LEU A 201 1.63 -21.71 -2.51
C LEU A 201 2.32 -22.91 -1.89
N SER A 202 3.21 -23.57 -2.63
CA SER A 202 3.94 -24.76 -2.17
C SER A 202 3.05 -25.80 -1.43
N THR A 203 1.87 -26.10 -1.99
CA THR A 203 0.84 -27.06 -1.49
C THR A 203 -0.02 -26.62 -0.29
N LYS A 204 0.10 -25.37 0.18
CA LYS A 204 -0.77 -24.80 1.22
C LYS A 204 -1.68 -23.72 0.66
N GLU A 205 -2.89 -23.62 1.20
CA GLU A 205 -3.86 -22.59 0.82
C GLU A 205 -3.68 -21.33 1.68
N TYR A 206 -3.65 -20.18 1.01
CA TYR A 206 -3.58 -18.86 1.62
C TYR A 206 -4.79 -18.04 1.17
N PHE A 207 -5.48 -17.45 2.12
CA PHE A 207 -6.53 -16.47 1.86
C PHE A 207 -5.94 -15.08 2.04
N ILE A 208 -5.96 -14.30 0.97
CA ILE A 208 -5.49 -12.91 0.97
C ILE A 208 -6.62 -12.01 0.54
N THR A 209 -6.55 -10.76 0.98
CA THR A 209 -7.51 -9.72 0.60
C THR A 209 -6.77 -8.57 -0.06
N VAL A 210 -7.53 -7.67 -0.68
CA VAL A 210 -6.98 -6.44 -1.27
C VAL A 210 -7.74 -5.21 -0.80
N SER A 211 -7.02 -4.11 -0.72
CA SER A 211 -7.56 -2.78 -0.53
C SER A 211 -7.43 -1.98 -1.82
N ILE A 212 -8.53 -1.41 -2.32
CA ILE A 212 -8.57 -0.75 -3.63
C ILE A 212 -8.91 0.74 -3.50
N GLY A 213 -8.09 1.61 -4.06
CA GLY A 213 -8.34 3.04 -4.19
C GLY A 213 -8.72 3.40 -5.60
N ILE A 214 -9.76 4.22 -5.78
CA ILE A 214 -10.29 4.55 -7.09
C ILE A 214 -10.27 6.06 -7.30
N ALA A 215 -9.63 6.53 -8.37
CA ALA A 215 -9.68 7.93 -8.81
C ALA A 215 -10.13 8.02 -10.27
N PHE A 216 -10.85 9.09 -10.61
CA PHE A 216 -11.36 9.33 -11.95
C PHE A 216 -10.63 10.48 -12.63
N ALA A 217 -10.16 10.26 -13.85
CA ALA A 217 -9.75 11.34 -14.72
C ALA A 217 -10.91 11.84 -15.58
N PRO A 218 -11.04 13.16 -15.80
CA PRO A 218 -10.19 14.24 -15.28
C PRO A 218 -10.66 14.84 -13.93
N LYS A 219 -11.72 14.29 -13.33
CA LYS A 219 -12.40 14.83 -12.13
C LYS A 219 -11.46 14.97 -10.93
N ASP A 220 -10.73 13.90 -10.63
CA ASP A 220 -9.91 13.75 -9.43
C ASP A 220 -8.44 14.08 -9.70
N GLY A 221 -8.06 14.43 -10.94
CA GLY A 221 -6.69 14.81 -11.27
C GLY A 221 -6.50 15.16 -12.75
N LYS A 222 -5.63 16.14 -13.01
CA LYS A 222 -5.29 16.59 -14.37
C LYS A 222 -3.93 16.10 -14.86
N THR A 223 -3.20 15.38 -14.03
CA THR A 223 -1.89 14.79 -14.34
C THR A 223 -1.88 13.36 -13.85
N SER A 224 -1.13 12.48 -14.51
CA SER A 224 -0.90 11.10 -14.06
C SER A 224 -0.45 11.04 -12.60
N GLN A 225 0.50 11.90 -12.21
CA GLN A 225 0.97 12.01 -10.83
C GLN A 225 -0.14 12.35 -9.83
N ALA A 226 -1.04 13.28 -10.16
CA ALA A 226 -2.15 13.64 -9.28
C ALA A 226 -3.17 12.49 -9.16
N LEU A 227 -3.46 11.80 -10.27
CA LEU A 227 -4.40 10.68 -10.29
C LEU A 227 -3.87 9.49 -9.50
N LEU A 228 -2.61 9.11 -9.70
CA LEU A 228 -1.95 8.04 -8.94
C LEU A 228 -1.92 8.36 -7.44
N LYS A 229 -1.51 9.59 -7.08
CA LYS A 229 -1.51 10.04 -5.68
C LYS A 229 -2.91 9.99 -5.04
N ASN A 230 -3.93 10.35 -5.79
CA ASN A 230 -5.29 10.39 -5.27
C ASN A 230 -5.92 9.00 -5.20
N ALA A 231 -5.58 8.09 -6.13
CA ALA A 231 -5.93 6.67 -6.03
C ALA A 231 -5.26 6.02 -4.80
N ASP A 232 -3.95 6.25 -4.59
CA ASP A 232 -3.21 5.80 -3.40
C ASP A 232 -3.85 6.31 -2.10
N ALA A 233 -4.20 7.60 -2.04
CA ALA A 233 -4.89 8.16 -0.88
C ALA A 233 -6.24 7.48 -0.58
N ALA A 234 -6.98 7.09 -1.62
CA ALA A 234 -8.23 6.34 -1.48
C ALA A 234 -7.97 4.89 -1.04
N MET A 235 -6.94 4.23 -1.58
CA MET A 235 -6.51 2.87 -1.20
C MET A 235 -6.10 2.84 0.28
N TYR A 236 -5.37 3.85 0.73
CA TYR A 236 -5.02 4.02 2.13
C TYR A 236 -6.27 4.15 3.03
N VAL A 237 -7.28 4.91 2.60
CA VAL A 237 -8.55 5.00 3.34
C VAL A 237 -9.26 3.65 3.38
N ALA A 238 -9.27 2.90 2.27
CA ALA A 238 -9.80 1.53 2.24
C ALA A 238 -9.10 0.62 3.26
N LYS A 239 -7.76 0.66 3.36
CA LYS A 239 -7.00 -0.04 4.40
C LYS A 239 -7.43 0.38 5.81
N SER A 240 -7.57 1.68 6.04
CA SER A 240 -7.92 2.24 7.35
C SER A 240 -9.35 1.90 7.80
N ASN A 241 -10.23 1.58 6.84
CA ASN A 241 -11.63 1.18 7.06
C ASN A 241 -11.81 -0.33 7.27
N GLY A 242 -10.72 -1.07 7.53
CA GLY A 242 -10.78 -2.49 7.88
C GLY A 242 -10.27 -3.45 6.81
N LYS A 243 -9.61 -2.94 5.75
CA LYS A 243 -9.06 -3.75 4.63
C LYS A 243 -10.15 -4.52 3.86
N ASN A 244 -9.77 -5.31 2.86
CA ASN A 244 -10.70 -6.09 2.04
C ASN A 244 -11.87 -5.26 1.44
N THR A 245 -11.59 -4.00 1.10
CA THR A 245 -12.61 -3.04 0.67
C THR A 245 -12.05 -2.10 -0.37
N TYR A 246 -12.89 -1.20 -0.87
CA TYR A 246 -12.49 -0.18 -1.82
C TYR A 246 -13.03 1.18 -1.41
N ALA A 247 -12.37 2.24 -1.86
CA ALA A 247 -12.84 3.61 -1.64
C ALA A 247 -12.66 4.43 -2.91
N TYR A 248 -13.65 5.26 -3.22
CA TYR A 248 -13.53 6.31 -4.23
C TYR A 248 -12.85 7.52 -3.62
N PHE A 249 -11.96 8.15 -4.37
CA PHE A 249 -11.24 9.31 -3.92
C PHE A 249 -12.19 10.46 -3.57
N GLU A 250 -11.96 11.01 -2.39
CA GLU A 250 -12.51 12.30 -1.98
C GLU A 250 -11.37 13.26 -1.61
N PRO A 251 -11.47 14.55 -1.95
CA PRO A 251 -10.46 15.54 -1.56
C PRO A 251 -10.16 15.57 -0.05
N SER A 252 -11.14 15.21 0.78
CA SER A 252 -11.02 15.11 2.24
C SER A 252 -9.95 14.10 2.69
N PHE A 253 -9.63 13.09 1.86
CA PHE A 253 -8.67 12.03 2.21
C PHE A 253 -7.24 12.55 2.28
N ILE A 254 -6.86 13.46 1.37
CA ILE A 254 -5.53 14.09 1.40
C ILE A 254 -5.35 14.92 2.68
N GLN A 255 -6.39 15.61 3.11
CA GLN A 255 -6.36 16.36 4.36
C GLN A 255 -6.16 15.42 5.56
N ARG A 256 -6.92 14.31 5.64
CA ARG A 256 -6.76 13.31 6.71
C ARG A 256 -5.36 12.71 6.75
N LEU A 257 -4.78 12.39 5.59
CA LEU A 257 -3.42 11.84 5.51
C LEU A 257 -2.37 12.86 5.98
N THR A 258 -2.56 14.14 5.62
CA THR A 258 -1.69 15.23 6.05
C THR A 258 -1.79 15.45 7.57
N GLU A 259 -3.02 15.52 8.10
CA GLU A 259 -3.29 15.65 9.54
C GLU A 259 -2.66 14.51 10.35
N LYS A 260 -2.74 13.27 9.84
CA LYS A 260 -2.08 12.11 10.44
C LYS A 260 -0.57 12.33 10.54
N ILE A 261 0.10 12.70 9.45
CA ILE A 261 1.57 12.90 9.43
C ILE A 261 1.96 14.01 10.41
N GLU A 262 1.21 15.12 10.43
CA GLU A 262 1.44 16.22 11.35
C GLU A 262 1.31 15.79 12.81
N ILE A 263 0.23 15.09 13.17
CA ILE A 263 0.00 14.58 14.53
C ILE A 263 1.11 13.61 14.93
N GLN A 264 1.47 12.65 14.07
CA GLN A 264 2.54 11.69 14.38
C GLN A 264 3.90 12.36 14.60
N SER A 265 4.22 13.40 13.83
CA SER A 265 5.44 14.19 13.99
C SER A 265 5.44 15.00 15.28
N ALA A 266 4.29 15.57 15.64
CA ALA A 266 4.13 16.36 16.86
C ALA A 266 4.12 15.47 18.13
N LEU A 267 3.47 14.31 18.11
CA LEU A 267 3.44 13.35 19.25
C LEU A 267 4.83 12.93 19.71
N ARG A 268 5.78 12.75 18.76
CA ARG A 268 7.18 12.41 19.10
C ARG A 268 7.85 13.48 19.97
N LYS A 269 7.46 14.75 19.81
CA LYS A 269 8.02 15.88 20.55
C LYS A 269 7.21 16.21 21.81
N ALA A 270 5.94 15.83 21.85
CA ALA A 270 5.00 16.17 22.91
C ALA A 270 5.45 15.65 24.29
N ILE A 271 6.00 14.44 24.34
CA ILE A 271 6.52 13.84 25.59
C ILE A 271 7.68 14.68 26.14
N ASP A 272 8.69 14.95 25.30
CA ASP A 272 9.89 15.71 25.69
C ASP A 272 9.56 17.18 26.06
N ARG A 273 8.44 17.70 25.55
CA ARG A 273 7.99 19.09 25.76
C ARG A 273 6.97 19.23 26.88
N ASN A 274 6.63 18.15 27.58
CA ASN A 274 5.59 18.14 28.61
C ASN A 274 4.25 18.72 28.12
N GLU A 275 3.84 18.35 26.91
CA GLU A 275 2.59 18.83 26.31
C GLU A 275 1.38 17.98 26.74
N PHE A 276 1.58 16.86 27.43
CA PHE A 276 0.48 16.05 27.96
C PHE A 276 0.08 16.49 29.37
N GLU A 277 -1.21 16.37 29.65
CA GLU A 277 -1.77 16.55 31.00
C GLU A 277 -2.87 15.51 31.27
N LEU A 278 -3.19 15.30 32.54
CA LEU A 278 -4.27 14.42 32.95
C LEU A 278 -5.44 15.24 33.49
N TYR A 279 -6.62 14.92 32.99
CA TYR A 279 -7.90 15.32 33.54
C TYR A 279 -8.47 14.15 34.33
N TYR A 280 -9.28 14.44 35.34
CA TYR A 280 -9.79 13.45 36.28
C TYR A 280 -11.32 13.54 36.29
N GLN A 281 -11.98 12.43 36.01
CA GLN A 281 -13.44 12.35 36.10
C GLN A 281 -13.83 11.56 37.36
N PRO A 282 -14.71 12.10 38.22
CA PRO A 282 -15.12 11.41 39.43
C PRO A 282 -16.05 10.23 39.14
N GLN A 283 -15.78 9.13 39.84
CA GLN A 283 -16.67 7.99 39.99
C GLN A 283 -17.38 8.12 41.34
N VAL A 284 -18.70 8.08 41.33
CA VAL A 284 -19.53 8.24 42.52
C VAL A 284 -20.19 6.92 42.91
N ASP A 285 -20.34 6.72 44.21
CA ASP A 285 -21.23 5.70 44.75
C ASP A 285 -22.67 6.23 44.71
N LEU A 286 -23.55 5.51 44.03
CA LEU A 286 -24.91 5.96 43.76
C LEU A 286 -25.79 6.05 45.01
N ALA A 287 -25.48 5.26 46.05
CA ALA A 287 -26.26 5.22 47.28
C ALA A 287 -25.87 6.33 48.26
N THR A 288 -24.57 6.58 48.41
CA THR A 288 -24.02 7.58 49.33
C THR A 288 -23.83 8.95 48.68
N LYS A 289 -23.75 8.99 47.35
CA LYS A 289 -23.34 10.16 46.54
C LYS A 289 -21.91 10.62 46.81
N GLU A 290 -21.10 9.81 47.49
CA GLU A 290 -19.69 10.11 47.74
C GLU A 290 -18.83 9.74 46.53
N ILE A 291 -17.77 10.52 46.28
CA ILE A 291 -16.77 10.19 45.26
C ILE A 291 -15.88 9.07 45.80
N VAL A 292 -15.87 7.94 45.08
CA VAL A 292 -15.11 6.73 45.45
C VAL A 292 -13.89 6.49 44.56
N GLY A 293 -13.81 7.17 43.42
CA GLY A 293 -12.70 7.02 42.49
C GLY A 293 -12.55 8.18 41.53
N LEU A 294 -11.42 8.19 40.83
CA LEU A 294 -11.12 9.12 39.74
C LEU A 294 -10.61 8.33 38.54
N GLU A 295 -11.18 8.58 37.36
CA GLU A 295 -10.60 8.10 36.10
C GLU A 295 -9.63 9.15 35.54
N ALA A 296 -8.38 8.75 35.32
CA ALA A 296 -7.34 9.57 34.72
C ALA A 296 -7.43 9.54 33.18
N LEU A 297 -7.83 10.68 32.62
CA LEU A 297 -8.09 10.87 31.21
C LEU A 297 -7.04 11.81 30.60
N ILE A 298 -6.20 11.27 29.72
CA ILE A 298 -5.14 12.05 29.08
C ILE A 298 -5.69 13.15 28.16
N ARG A 299 -5.00 14.29 28.13
CA ARG A 299 -5.21 15.40 27.21
C ARG A 299 -3.86 15.84 26.64
N TRP A 300 -3.89 16.42 25.44
CA TRP A 300 -2.70 16.95 24.80
C TRP A 300 -2.84 18.44 24.50
N ASN A 301 -2.03 19.25 25.16
CA ASN A 301 -1.90 20.68 24.91
C ASN A 301 -1.05 20.94 23.67
N HIS A 302 -1.66 20.83 22.50
CA HIS A 302 -0.98 21.07 21.23
C HIS A 302 -0.69 22.56 21.04
N PRO A 303 0.56 22.95 20.70
CA PRO A 303 0.96 24.37 20.60
C PRO A 303 0.11 25.23 19.66
N THR A 304 -0.42 24.63 18.57
CA THR A 304 -1.23 25.34 17.58
C THR A 304 -2.71 24.93 17.55
N LYS A 305 -3.07 23.76 18.11
CA LYS A 305 -4.44 23.22 18.05
C LYS A 305 -5.18 23.38 19.38
N GLY A 306 -4.49 23.81 20.43
CA GLY A 306 -5.05 23.87 21.78
C GLY A 306 -5.19 22.48 22.38
N LEU A 307 -6.23 22.28 23.20
CA LEU A 307 -6.50 21.02 23.87
C LEU A 307 -7.04 19.97 22.89
N VAL A 308 -6.26 18.91 22.66
CA VAL A 308 -6.60 17.77 21.80
C VAL A 308 -7.00 16.57 22.66
N TYR A 309 -8.08 15.89 22.24
CA TYR A 309 -8.68 14.78 22.98
C TYR A 309 -8.11 13.42 22.53
N PRO A 310 -8.16 12.38 23.39
CA PRO A 310 -7.62 11.05 23.09
C PRO A 310 -8.04 10.48 21.74
N LYS A 311 -9.33 10.61 21.38
CA LYS A 311 -9.89 10.13 20.10
C LYS A 311 -9.15 10.63 18.85
N ASP A 312 -8.51 11.79 18.95
CA ASP A 312 -7.86 12.46 17.82
C ASP A 312 -6.37 12.09 17.68
N PHE A 313 -5.75 11.51 18.71
CA PHE A 313 -4.30 11.21 18.69
C PHE A 313 -3.90 9.78 19.12
N ILE A 314 -4.70 9.10 19.94
CA ILE A 314 -4.35 7.77 20.48
C ILE A 314 -4.17 6.75 19.36
N LYS A 315 -5.07 6.71 18.37
CA LYS A 315 -4.94 5.82 17.20
C LYS A 315 -3.56 5.97 16.52
N TYR A 316 -3.13 7.21 16.33
CA TYR A 316 -1.84 7.49 15.70
C TYR A 316 -0.65 7.16 16.60
N ALA A 317 -0.80 7.32 17.92
CA ALA A 317 0.19 6.90 18.90
C ALA A 317 0.35 5.37 18.95
N GLU A 318 -0.76 4.61 18.84
CA GLU A 318 -0.76 3.16 18.79
C GLU A 318 -0.09 2.63 17.53
N GLU A 319 -0.41 3.17 16.35
CA GLU A 319 0.17 2.75 15.06
C GLU A 319 1.71 2.82 15.06
N ASN A 320 2.29 3.85 15.68
CA ASN A 320 3.74 4.07 15.71
C ASN A 320 4.43 3.63 17.02
N GLY A 321 3.68 3.11 17.99
CA GLY A 321 4.22 2.63 19.26
C GLY A 321 4.56 3.72 20.27
N LEU A 322 4.22 4.98 19.96
CA LEU A 322 4.35 6.11 20.89
C LEU A 322 3.38 6.01 22.06
N ILE A 323 2.34 5.18 21.95
CA ILE A 323 1.42 4.94 23.06
C ILE A 323 2.11 4.33 24.28
N ILE A 324 3.20 3.57 24.11
CA ILE A 324 3.94 2.94 25.20
C ILE A 324 4.57 3.99 26.12
N PRO A 325 5.41 4.92 25.63
CA PRO A 325 5.96 5.97 26.49
C PRO A 325 4.89 6.96 26.98
N ILE A 326 3.84 7.25 26.19
CA ILE A 326 2.73 8.12 26.62
C ILE A 326 1.97 7.51 27.80
N GLY A 327 1.58 6.24 27.70
CA GLY A 327 0.86 5.57 28.78
C GLY A 327 1.73 5.28 30.00
N LYS A 328 3.04 5.07 29.84
CA LYS A 328 3.99 5.09 30.99
C LYS A 328 3.92 6.41 31.73
N TRP A 329 3.99 7.53 31.00
CA TRP A 329 3.90 8.87 31.60
C TRP A 329 2.54 9.09 32.29
N ALA A 330 1.43 8.68 31.65
CA ALA A 330 0.09 8.81 32.21
C ALA A 330 -0.07 7.99 33.50
N LEU A 331 0.32 6.72 33.48
CA LEU A 331 0.26 5.82 34.63
C LEU A 331 1.07 6.37 35.82
N LEU A 332 2.32 6.79 35.57
CA LEU A 332 3.17 7.35 36.60
C LEU A 332 2.59 8.63 37.20
N THR A 333 2.04 9.51 36.36
CA THR A 333 1.45 10.79 36.80
C THR A 333 0.18 10.54 37.62
N ALA A 334 -0.70 9.65 37.17
CA ALA A 334 -1.92 9.28 37.89
C ALA A 334 -1.60 8.67 39.27
N CYS A 335 -0.62 7.76 39.34
CA CYS A 335 -0.19 7.17 40.61
C CYS A 335 0.44 8.19 41.55
N LYS A 336 1.23 9.15 41.03
CA LYS A 336 1.77 10.25 41.84
C LYS A 336 0.67 11.14 42.41
N GLU A 337 -0.34 11.48 41.61
CA GLU A 337 -1.47 12.29 42.06
C GLU A 337 -2.33 11.55 43.09
N LEU A 338 -2.57 10.24 42.89
CA LEU A 338 -3.22 9.41 43.91
C LEU A 338 -2.42 9.45 45.22
N LYS A 339 -1.09 9.34 45.17
CA LYS A 339 -0.27 9.41 46.39
C LYS A 339 -0.40 10.74 47.12
N ILE A 340 -0.46 11.84 46.38
CA ILE A 340 -0.66 13.18 46.94
C ILE A 340 -2.04 13.26 47.60
N LEU A 341 -3.09 12.75 46.95
CA LEU A 341 -4.44 12.72 47.52
C LEU A 341 -4.52 11.91 48.82
N GLU A 342 -3.83 10.76 48.91
CA GLU A 342 -3.71 10.00 50.17
C GLU A 342 -3.09 10.87 51.28
N THR A 343 -2.01 11.59 50.98
CA THR A 343 -1.36 12.45 51.99
C THR A 343 -2.22 13.65 52.41
N GLU A 344 -3.20 14.04 51.60
CA GLU A 344 -4.18 15.08 51.90
C GLU A 344 -5.39 14.56 52.70
N GLY A 345 -5.46 13.25 52.97
CA GLY A 345 -6.50 12.60 53.78
C GLY A 345 -7.59 11.89 52.98
N TYR A 346 -7.44 11.76 51.65
CA TYR A 346 -8.39 11.06 50.79
C TYR A 346 -8.04 9.57 50.66
N ASP A 347 -8.15 8.84 51.78
CA ASP A 347 -7.65 7.46 51.89
C ASP A 347 -8.52 6.40 51.19
N ASN A 348 -9.74 6.73 50.77
CA ASN A 348 -10.69 5.77 50.19
C ASN A 348 -10.82 5.86 48.66
N LEU A 349 -10.01 6.70 48.00
CA LEU A 349 -10.10 6.88 46.55
C LEU A 349 -9.33 5.80 45.79
N HIS A 350 -9.94 5.36 44.69
CA HIS A 350 -9.29 4.58 43.64
C HIS A 350 -8.91 5.49 42.46
N MET A 351 -7.89 5.08 41.70
CA MET A 351 -7.45 5.75 40.48
C MET A 351 -7.52 4.75 39.32
N SER A 352 -8.37 5.04 38.34
CA SER A 352 -8.47 4.24 37.14
C SER A 352 -7.62 4.82 36.01
N VAL A 353 -6.86 3.97 35.30
CA VAL A 353 -5.97 4.36 34.21
C VAL A 353 -6.16 3.42 33.02
N ASN A 354 -6.42 4.02 31.86
CA ASN A 354 -6.58 3.32 30.59
C ASN A 354 -5.26 2.67 30.11
N ILE A 355 -5.32 1.40 29.73
CA ILE A 355 -4.23 0.64 29.11
C ILE A 355 -4.64 0.24 27.70
N TYR A 356 -3.92 0.78 26.71
CA TYR A 356 -4.23 0.56 25.29
C TYR A 356 -3.67 -0.77 24.75
N SER A 357 -4.24 -1.25 23.63
CA SER A 357 -3.97 -2.56 23.04
C SER A 357 -2.48 -2.85 22.86
N ARG A 358 -1.75 -1.89 22.26
CA ARG A 358 -0.32 -2.07 22.01
C ARG A 358 0.52 -2.06 23.30
N GLN A 359 0.08 -1.36 24.35
CA GLN A 359 0.75 -1.40 25.65
C GLN A 359 0.52 -2.72 26.37
N PHE A 360 -0.71 -3.23 26.28
CA PHE A 360 -1.07 -4.49 26.92
C PHE A 360 -0.29 -5.69 26.38
N ARG A 361 0.06 -5.64 25.10
CA ARG A 361 0.91 -6.65 24.43
C ARG A 361 2.41 -6.41 24.61
N ASP A 362 2.82 -5.32 25.25
CA ASP A 362 4.25 -5.08 25.48
C ASP A 362 4.77 -6.03 26.56
N ASN A 363 5.81 -6.78 26.21
CA ASN A 363 6.43 -7.76 27.13
C ASN A 363 6.96 -7.12 28.44
N ASN A 364 7.12 -5.80 28.49
CA ASN A 364 7.57 -5.08 29.68
C ASN A 364 6.43 -4.45 30.49
N LEU A 365 5.14 -4.66 30.14
CA LEU A 365 4.02 -4.06 30.86
C LEU A 365 4.07 -4.39 32.37
N ILE A 366 4.31 -5.65 32.71
CA ILE A 366 4.33 -6.11 34.10
C ILE A 366 5.46 -5.43 34.88
N LYS A 367 6.66 -5.43 34.29
CA LYS A 367 7.82 -4.72 34.85
C LYS A 367 7.55 -3.23 35.01
N LEU A 368 6.90 -2.61 34.02
CA LEU A 368 6.55 -1.20 34.05
C LEU A 368 5.62 -0.87 35.23
N ILE A 369 4.56 -1.65 35.41
CA ILE A 369 3.59 -1.43 36.50
C ILE A 369 4.29 -1.61 37.85
N HIS A 370 5.11 -2.66 38.00
CA HIS A 370 5.90 -2.86 39.21
C HIS A 370 6.82 -1.67 39.51
N GLU A 371 7.57 -1.17 38.52
CA GLU A 371 8.43 0.02 38.67
C GLU A 371 7.63 1.26 39.10
N VAL A 372 6.44 1.49 38.53
CA VAL A 372 5.60 2.63 38.92
C VAL A 372 5.06 2.49 40.35
N LEU A 373 4.62 1.29 40.74
CA LEU A 373 4.16 1.02 42.11
C LEU A 373 5.29 1.24 43.12
N GLU A 374 6.50 0.75 42.83
CA GLU A 374 7.68 0.99 43.68
C GLU A 374 8.07 2.47 43.75
N GLU A 375 8.09 3.17 42.62
CA GLU A 375 8.47 4.60 42.57
C GLU A 375 7.49 5.49 43.34
N THR A 376 6.18 5.19 43.26
CA THR A 376 5.13 6.04 43.83
C THR A 376 4.71 5.64 45.24
N GLY A 377 4.89 4.36 45.61
CA GLY A 377 4.52 3.84 46.93
C GLY A 377 3.02 3.95 47.23
N ILE A 378 2.17 3.95 46.21
CA ILE A 378 0.72 3.83 46.38
C ILE A 378 0.36 2.41 46.84
N ASN A 379 -0.80 2.25 47.48
CA ASN A 379 -1.37 0.92 47.68
C ASN A 379 -1.85 0.37 46.32
N PRO A 380 -1.32 -0.77 45.83
CA PRO A 380 -1.71 -1.34 44.54
C PRO A 380 -3.22 -1.59 44.42
N ASN A 381 -3.90 -1.92 45.51
CA ASN A 381 -5.35 -2.16 45.55
C ASN A 381 -6.19 -0.90 45.24
N LYS A 382 -5.56 0.28 45.16
CA LYS A 382 -6.21 1.54 44.76
C LYS A 382 -5.98 1.90 43.30
N LEU A 383 -5.09 1.19 42.60
CA LEU A 383 -4.90 1.35 41.18
C LEU A 383 -5.81 0.38 40.43
N ASP A 384 -6.58 0.91 39.51
CA ASP A 384 -7.44 0.15 38.62
C ASP A 384 -6.97 0.35 37.17
N LEU A 385 -6.70 -0.76 36.48
CA LEU A 385 -6.23 -0.74 35.10
C LEU A 385 -7.38 -1.09 34.17
N GLU A 386 -7.71 -0.15 33.29
CA GLU A 386 -8.84 -0.32 32.37
C GLU A 386 -8.35 -0.84 31.02
N ILE A 387 -8.97 -1.91 30.54
CA ILE A 387 -8.74 -2.45 29.19
C ILE A 387 -10.07 -2.58 28.48
N THR A 388 -10.12 -2.27 27.18
CA THR A 388 -11.37 -2.45 26.43
C THR A 388 -11.66 -3.92 26.16
N GLU A 389 -12.94 -4.25 25.97
CA GLU A 389 -13.39 -5.60 25.60
C GLU A 389 -12.62 -6.16 24.38
N SER A 390 -12.35 -5.32 23.38
CA SER A 390 -11.60 -5.71 22.18
C SER A 390 -10.16 -6.15 22.47
N VAL A 391 -9.48 -5.48 23.41
CA VAL A 391 -8.12 -5.86 23.83
C VAL A 391 -8.15 -7.19 24.55
N ALA A 392 -9.17 -7.39 25.39
CA ALA A 392 -9.28 -8.58 26.21
C ALA A 392 -9.52 -9.85 25.37
N ILE A 393 -10.34 -9.76 24.32
CA ILE A 393 -10.75 -10.90 23.49
C ILE A 393 -9.72 -11.27 22.41
N ASP A 394 -8.95 -10.30 21.88
CA ASP A 394 -8.01 -10.55 20.77
C ASP A 394 -7.00 -11.66 21.08
N ASP A 395 -6.55 -11.75 22.34
CA ASP A 395 -5.70 -12.83 22.84
C ASP A 395 -6.09 -13.24 24.28
N LEU A 396 -7.25 -13.88 24.40
CA LEU A 396 -7.86 -14.20 25.70
C LEU A 396 -6.92 -14.96 26.66
N TYR A 397 -6.15 -15.93 26.16
CA TYR A 397 -5.28 -16.74 27.02
C TYR A 397 -4.14 -15.92 27.62
N ASN A 398 -3.47 -15.10 26.79
CA ASN A 398 -2.41 -14.23 27.27
C ASN A 398 -2.97 -13.11 28.15
N THR A 399 -4.14 -12.56 27.82
CA THR A 399 -4.84 -11.59 28.68
C THR A 399 -5.09 -12.14 30.07
N ILE A 400 -5.65 -13.34 30.19
CA ILE A 400 -5.92 -13.97 31.49
C ILE A 400 -4.62 -14.17 32.27
N ALA A 401 -3.54 -14.61 31.62
CA ALA A 401 -2.24 -14.79 32.27
C ALA A 401 -1.67 -13.46 32.79
N THR A 402 -1.64 -12.43 31.95
CA THR A 402 -1.14 -11.09 32.29
C THR A 402 -1.93 -10.46 33.43
N ILE A 403 -3.27 -10.53 33.39
CA ILE A 403 -4.12 -9.99 34.47
C ILE A 403 -3.84 -10.73 35.78
N LYS A 404 -3.72 -12.06 35.76
CA LYS A 404 -3.42 -12.83 36.98
C LYS A 404 -2.11 -12.40 37.62
N GLU A 405 -1.05 -12.28 36.82
CA GLU A 405 0.27 -11.86 37.31
C GLU A 405 0.25 -10.43 37.87
N LEU A 406 -0.49 -9.52 37.21
CA LEU A 406 -0.65 -8.16 37.71
C LEU A 406 -1.51 -8.11 38.99
N LYS A 407 -2.54 -8.93 39.11
CA LYS A 407 -3.34 -9.05 40.34
C LYS A 407 -2.54 -9.62 41.51
N GLU A 408 -1.49 -10.42 41.27
CA GLU A 408 -0.55 -10.83 42.32
C GLU A 408 0.22 -9.64 42.92
N LEU A 409 0.36 -8.52 42.17
CA LEU A 409 0.88 -7.25 42.69
C LEU A 409 -0.17 -6.46 43.49
N GLY A 410 -1.45 -6.86 43.42
CA GLY A 410 -2.58 -6.22 44.10
C GLY A 410 -3.34 -5.19 43.27
N VAL A 411 -3.00 -4.97 41.98
CA VAL A 411 -3.76 -4.03 41.15
C VAL A 411 -5.13 -4.59 40.75
N ASN A 412 -6.12 -3.72 40.62
CA ASN A 412 -7.44 -4.07 40.11
C ASN A 412 -7.50 -3.92 38.58
N PHE A 413 -8.49 -4.57 37.99
CA PHE A 413 -8.77 -4.46 36.56
C PHE A 413 -10.24 -4.18 36.29
N SER A 414 -10.46 -3.33 35.30
CA SER A 414 -11.77 -2.99 34.75
C SER A 414 -11.84 -3.38 33.28
N LEU A 415 -12.96 -3.99 32.89
CA LEU A 415 -13.30 -4.18 31.49
C LEU A 415 -14.12 -2.99 31.00
N ASP A 416 -13.49 -2.16 30.16
CA ASP A 416 -14.07 -0.95 29.59
C ASP A 416 -14.85 -1.23 28.29
N GLN A 417 -15.82 -0.36 27.98
CA GLN A 417 -16.71 -0.43 26.81
C GLN A 417 -17.53 -1.72 26.72
N PHE A 418 -17.94 -2.29 27.87
CA PHE A 418 -18.68 -3.54 27.89
C PHE A 418 -20.06 -3.39 27.25
N GLY A 419 -20.41 -4.32 26.35
CA GLY A 419 -21.71 -4.38 25.68
C GLY A 419 -21.73 -3.76 24.28
N VAL A 420 -20.63 -3.13 23.83
CA VAL A 420 -20.46 -2.62 22.46
C VAL A 420 -20.01 -3.74 21.50
N GLY A 421 -19.40 -4.81 22.04
CA GLY A 421 -18.83 -5.94 21.29
C GLY A 421 -19.63 -7.25 21.35
N TYR A 422 -18.98 -8.35 20.96
CA TYR A 422 -19.55 -9.70 21.06
C TYR A 422 -19.35 -10.26 22.46
N THR A 423 -20.30 -10.00 23.35
CA THR A 423 -20.27 -10.54 24.70
C THR A 423 -20.55 -12.05 24.71
N SER A 424 -19.58 -12.86 25.16
CA SER A 424 -19.78 -14.26 25.51
C SER A 424 -19.63 -14.42 27.01
N ILE A 425 -20.67 -14.97 27.64
CA ILE A 425 -20.70 -15.28 29.08
C ILE A 425 -19.50 -16.13 29.48
N ASP A 426 -19.02 -17.01 28.58
CA ASP A 426 -17.89 -17.88 28.86
C ASP A 426 -16.57 -17.13 29.03
N TYR A 427 -16.31 -16.07 28.26
CA TYR A 427 -15.10 -15.27 28.48
C TYR A 427 -15.25 -14.42 29.74
N LEU A 428 -16.44 -13.86 30.01
CA LEU A 428 -16.64 -12.99 31.16
C LEU A 428 -16.37 -13.74 32.48
N ARG A 429 -16.79 -15.01 32.54
CA ARG A 429 -16.46 -15.92 33.65
C ARG A 429 -14.96 -16.22 33.77
N SER A 430 -14.22 -16.15 32.68
CA SER A 430 -12.81 -16.58 32.61
C SER A 430 -11.81 -15.45 32.87
N ILE A 431 -12.19 -14.20 32.59
CA ILE A 431 -11.33 -13.03 32.76
C ILE A 431 -11.42 -12.55 34.22
N PRO A 432 -10.31 -12.51 34.97
CA PRO A 432 -10.33 -12.18 36.40
C PRO A 432 -10.36 -10.67 36.65
N VAL A 433 -11.36 -9.95 36.11
CA VAL A 433 -11.58 -8.52 36.38
C VAL A 433 -12.28 -8.27 37.71
N ASN A 434 -12.13 -7.06 38.23
CA ASN A 434 -12.81 -6.58 39.44
C ASN A 434 -14.07 -5.79 39.09
N TYR A 435 -14.04 -5.07 37.97
CA TYR A 435 -15.12 -4.22 37.53
C TYR A 435 -15.44 -4.43 36.05
N ILE A 436 -16.68 -4.13 35.69
CA ILE A 436 -17.12 -3.91 34.31
C ILE A 436 -17.64 -2.48 34.21
N LYS A 437 -17.22 -1.76 33.18
CA LYS A 437 -17.73 -0.42 32.86
C LYS A 437 -18.77 -0.52 31.74
N LEU A 438 -20.02 -0.18 32.04
CA LEU A 438 -21.11 -0.16 31.06
C LEU A 438 -20.98 1.11 30.22
N ASP A 439 -20.80 0.93 28.91
CA ASP A 439 -20.63 2.04 27.97
C ASP A 439 -21.86 2.94 27.92
N LYS A 440 -21.64 4.23 27.71
CA LYS A 440 -22.69 5.25 27.57
C LYS A 440 -23.78 4.83 26.56
N THR A 441 -23.39 4.30 25.40
CA THR A 441 -24.35 3.91 24.34
C THR A 441 -25.36 2.88 24.84
N PHE A 442 -24.94 2.02 25.77
CA PHE A 442 -25.81 1.04 26.40
C PHE A 442 -26.84 1.71 27.32
N ILE A 443 -26.38 2.67 28.14
CA ILE A 443 -27.23 3.44 29.05
C ILE A 443 -28.21 4.36 28.32
N ASP A 444 -27.77 5.01 27.23
CA ASP A 444 -28.62 5.89 26.42
C ASP A 444 -29.84 5.14 25.87
N THR A 445 -29.68 3.86 25.49
CA THR A 445 -30.78 3.02 25.00
C THR A 445 -31.71 2.50 26.11
N ALA A 446 -31.29 2.57 27.38
CA ALA A 446 -32.06 2.05 28.51
C ALA A 446 -33.42 2.74 28.63
N LEU A 447 -33.47 4.06 28.45
CA LEU A 447 -34.68 4.84 28.65
C LEU A 447 -35.62 4.83 27.42
N GLU A 448 -35.20 4.24 26.30
CA GLU A 448 -35.99 4.21 25.07
C GLU A 448 -37.04 3.09 25.04
N ASN A 449 -36.74 1.94 25.67
CA ASN A 449 -37.58 0.74 25.60
C ASN A 449 -37.46 -0.13 26.88
N PRO A 450 -38.58 -0.56 27.49
CA PRO A 450 -38.58 -1.49 28.62
C PRO A 450 -37.76 -2.78 28.41
N ILE A 451 -37.68 -3.30 27.17
CA ILE A 451 -36.87 -4.49 26.86
C ILE A 451 -35.37 -4.21 27.08
N ASN A 452 -34.91 -3.00 26.75
CA ASN A 452 -33.52 -2.61 26.97
C ASN A 452 -33.22 -2.48 28.48
N GLN A 453 -34.17 -1.93 29.25
CA GLN A 453 -34.07 -1.87 30.72
C GLN A 453 -33.88 -3.27 31.33
N GLU A 454 -34.73 -4.23 30.93
CA GLU A 454 -34.60 -5.62 31.39
C GLU A 454 -33.26 -6.24 30.97
N PHE A 455 -32.76 -5.95 29.76
CA PHE A 455 -31.49 -6.47 29.29
C PHE A 455 -30.32 -5.94 30.14
N ILE A 456 -30.26 -4.63 30.36
CA ILE A 456 -29.21 -3.98 31.15
C ILE A 456 -29.27 -4.46 32.61
N GLN A 457 -30.47 -4.53 33.18
CA GLN A 457 -30.70 -5.09 34.51
C GLN A 457 -30.12 -6.50 34.66
N ASN A 458 -30.39 -7.37 33.68
CA ASN A 458 -29.90 -8.74 33.69
C ASN A 458 -28.38 -8.80 33.50
N ALA A 459 -27.80 -7.92 32.68
CA ALA A 459 -26.34 -7.81 32.53
C ALA A 459 -25.67 -7.41 33.85
N ILE A 460 -26.23 -6.43 34.57
CA ILE A 460 -25.75 -6.03 35.90
C ILE A 460 -25.84 -7.19 36.88
N ASN A 461 -26.99 -7.85 36.94
CA ASN A 461 -27.20 -8.99 37.85
C ASN A 461 -26.23 -10.15 37.54
N LEU A 462 -25.92 -10.40 36.27
CA LEU A 462 -24.96 -11.42 35.87
C LEU A 462 -23.54 -11.08 36.32
N ALA A 463 -23.12 -9.82 36.17
CA ALA A 463 -21.82 -9.36 36.65
C ALA A 463 -21.70 -9.54 38.17
N LEU A 464 -22.72 -9.12 38.92
CA LEU A 464 -22.78 -9.26 40.37
C LEU A 464 -22.76 -10.74 40.81
N LEU A 465 -23.43 -11.63 40.08
CA LEU A 465 -23.39 -13.08 40.33
C LEU A 465 -21.98 -13.67 40.15
N LEU A 466 -21.16 -13.07 39.28
CA LEU A 466 -19.77 -13.44 39.07
C LEU A 466 -18.81 -12.75 40.05
N GLU A 467 -19.33 -12.05 41.06
CA GLU A 467 -18.56 -11.24 42.02
C GLU A 467 -17.77 -10.11 41.34
N ILE A 468 -18.32 -9.57 40.24
CA ILE A 468 -17.77 -8.44 39.49
C ILE A 468 -18.66 -7.22 39.72
N ASP A 469 -18.05 -6.13 40.20
CA ASP A 469 -18.75 -4.86 40.41
C ASP A 469 -19.01 -4.16 39.07
N VAL A 470 -20.03 -3.29 39.04
CA VAL A 470 -20.41 -2.55 37.82
C VAL A 470 -20.27 -1.05 38.04
N VAL A 471 -19.66 -0.38 37.06
CA VAL A 471 -19.57 1.07 36.95
C VAL A 471 -20.32 1.50 35.69
N ALA A 472 -21.35 2.34 35.82
CA ALA A 472 -22.06 2.86 34.65
C ALA A 472 -21.43 4.18 34.15
N GLU A 473 -21.19 4.30 32.84
CA GLU A 473 -20.53 5.47 32.27
C GLU A 473 -21.49 6.38 31.49
N GLY A 474 -21.09 7.64 31.37
CA GLY A 474 -21.79 8.62 30.53
C GLY A 474 -23.16 9.01 31.06
N ILE A 475 -23.36 8.97 32.38
CA ILE A 475 -24.62 9.39 33.01
C ILE A 475 -24.79 10.90 32.91
N GLU A 476 -25.88 11.33 32.28
CA GLU A 476 -26.18 12.73 31.97
C GLU A 476 -27.48 13.21 32.61
N THR A 477 -28.40 12.31 32.96
CA THR A 477 -29.71 12.69 33.52
C THR A 477 -30.04 11.97 34.84
N PRO A 478 -30.82 12.61 35.73
CA PRO A 478 -31.29 11.97 36.96
C PRO A 478 -32.12 10.69 36.72
N GLU A 479 -32.85 10.61 35.60
CA GLU A 479 -33.64 9.42 35.25
C GLU A 479 -32.75 8.20 34.95
N GLN A 480 -31.59 8.42 34.31
CA GLN A 480 -30.59 7.36 34.10
C GLN A 480 -30.03 6.87 35.45
N GLU A 481 -29.77 7.80 36.38
CA GLU A 481 -29.32 7.48 37.72
C GLU A 481 -30.35 6.66 38.50
N GLU A 482 -31.63 7.06 38.47
CA GLU A 482 -32.72 6.34 39.14
C GLU A 482 -32.85 4.91 38.63
N PHE A 483 -32.84 4.73 37.30
CA PHE A 483 -32.82 3.40 36.69
C PHE A 483 -31.64 2.54 37.16
N LEU A 484 -30.43 3.12 37.23
CA LEU A 484 -29.24 2.38 37.66
C LEU A 484 -29.31 1.94 39.13
N MET A 485 -29.89 2.78 40.00
CA MET A 485 -30.13 2.41 41.40
C MET A 485 -31.16 1.29 41.51
N GLU A 486 -32.27 1.37 40.77
CA GLU A 486 -33.24 0.26 40.67
C GLU A 486 -32.58 -1.02 40.15
N ALA A 487 -31.58 -0.85 39.28
CA ALA A 487 -30.85 -1.95 38.69
C ALA A 487 -29.72 -2.55 39.55
N ASN A 488 -29.58 -2.12 40.80
CA ASN A 488 -28.49 -2.54 41.70
C ASN A 488 -27.09 -2.23 41.15
N CYS A 489 -26.97 -1.22 40.28
CA CYS A 489 -25.67 -0.64 39.96
C CYS A 489 -25.26 0.27 41.13
N HIS A 490 -24.04 0.12 41.63
CA HIS A 490 -23.58 0.86 42.82
C HIS A 490 -22.68 2.05 42.47
N LYS A 491 -22.05 2.05 41.29
CA LYS A 491 -21.09 3.08 40.90
C LYS A 491 -21.46 3.68 39.55
N ALA A 492 -21.27 4.98 39.41
CA ALA A 492 -21.49 5.68 38.16
C ALA A 492 -20.47 6.79 37.92
N GLN A 493 -20.28 7.14 36.66
CA GLN A 493 -19.54 8.32 36.23
C GLN A 493 -20.21 8.97 35.02
N GLY A 494 -20.13 10.29 34.92
CA GLY A 494 -20.80 11.02 33.86
C GLY A 494 -20.96 12.50 34.14
N TYR A 495 -21.44 13.24 33.15
CA TYR A 495 -21.57 14.70 33.20
C TYR A 495 -22.67 15.17 34.15
N LEU A 496 -23.57 14.28 34.59
CA LEU A 496 -24.48 14.55 35.70
C LEU A 496 -23.71 14.95 36.97
N TYR A 497 -22.54 14.36 37.21
CA TYR A 497 -21.70 14.63 38.38
C TYR A 497 -20.63 15.66 38.06
N SER A 498 -19.85 15.40 37.02
CA SER A 498 -18.80 16.32 36.55
C SER A 498 -18.27 15.86 35.18
N GLU A 499 -17.93 16.84 34.36
CA GLU A 499 -16.99 16.62 33.25
C GLU A 499 -15.61 16.23 33.81
N PRO A 500 -14.70 15.66 32.99
CA PRO A 500 -13.30 15.52 33.35
C PRO A 500 -12.69 16.89 33.65
N LEU A 501 -11.97 17.02 34.76
CA LEU A 501 -11.39 18.30 35.20
C LEU A 501 -9.89 18.18 35.50
N PRO A 502 -9.10 19.26 35.40
CA PRO A 502 -7.75 19.27 35.95
C PRO A 502 -7.75 18.94 37.45
N ILE A 503 -6.67 18.35 37.95
CA ILE A 503 -6.60 17.85 39.33
C ILE A 503 -6.99 18.89 40.40
N HIS A 504 -6.63 20.16 40.19
CA HIS A 504 -6.91 21.23 41.15
C HIS A 504 -8.41 21.55 41.28
N GLU A 505 -9.19 21.32 40.23
CA GLU A 505 -10.64 21.47 40.23
C GLU A 505 -11.32 20.20 40.73
N ALA A 506 -10.83 19.01 40.32
CA ALA A 506 -11.31 17.73 40.84
C ALA A 506 -11.19 17.67 42.38
N LYS A 507 -10.08 18.17 42.95
CA LYS A 507 -9.89 18.31 44.40
C LYS A 507 -10.93 19.17 45.11
N ARG A 508 -11.61 20.09 44.40
CA ARG A 508 -12.69 20.89 45.01
C ARG A 508 -13.96 20.08 45.16
N LEU A 509 -14.23 19.16 44.24
CA LEU A 509 -15.36 18.24 44.32
C LEU A 509 -15.22 17.27 45.49
N LEU A 510 -14.00 16.82 45.79
CA LEU A 510 -13.70 15.95 46.94
C LEU A 510 -13.90 16.62 48.31
N LYS A 511 -14.10 17.94 48.38
CA LYS A 511 -14.25 18.69 49.64
C LYS A 511 -15.72 18.97 50.01
N GLY A 512 -16.63 18.81 49.07
CA GLY A 512 -18.08 18.94 49.26
C GLY A 512 -18.71 17.58 49.40
#